data_AF-A0A973TXU2-F1
#
_entry.id   AF-A0A973TXU2-F1
#
_cell.length_a   1.000
_cell.length_b   1.000
_cell.length_c   1.000
_cell.angle_alpha   90.00
_cell.angle_beta   90.00
_cell.angle_gamma   90.00
#
_symmetry.space_group_name_H-M   'P 1'
#
loop_
_entity.id
_entity.type
_entity.pdbx_description
1 polymer ?
#
loop_
_entity_poly.entity_id
_entity_poly.type
_entity_poly.pdbx_seq_one_letter_code
_entity_poly.pdbx_strand_id
1 'polypeptide(L)'
;MARSWKDVKADKARRDAAAGRDVKLARKDAHNRTQASVLGFRLAQSRGRQGLSQSEARPAWASAGPGSAGSNAAMSTSEIDRTTATA
;
A
#
# COMPACT_ATOMS: atom_id res chain seq x y z
N MET A 1 5.65 -26.02 34.08
CA MET A 1 4.39 -25.62 33.43
C MET A 1 4.71 -24.61 32.34
N ALA A 2 4.18 -24.80 31.12
CA ALA A 2 4.39 -23.86 30.02
C ALA A 2 3.59 -22.56 30.25
N ARG A 3 4.13 -21.41 29.82
CA ARG A 3 3.45 -20.11 29.97
C ARG A 3 2.13 -20.08 29.19
N SER A 4 1.12 -19.45 29.77
CA SER A 4 -0.15 -19.28 29.07
C SER A 4 0.00 -18.25 27.94
N TRP A 5 -0.79 -18.41 26.88
CA TRP A 5 -0.84 -17.44 25.78
C TRP A 5 -1.22 -16.03 26.24
N LYS A 6 -2.02 -15.92 27.30
CA LYS A 6 -2.42 -14.65 27.91
C LYS A 6 -1.20 -13.92 28.50
N ASP A 7 -0.33 -14.65 29.20
CA ASP A 7 0.88 -14.08 29.81
C ASP A 7 1.89 -13.64 28.75
N VAL A 8 2.05 -14.43 27.69
CA VAL A 8 2.91 -14.07 26.54
C VAL A 8 2.43 -12.77 25.89
N LYS A 9 1.11 -12.62 25.70
CA LYS A 9 0.53 -11.40 25.11
C LYS A 9 0.71 -10.18 26.02
N ALA A 10 0.51 -10.35 27.33
CA ALA A 10 0.73 -9.29 28.30
C ALA A 10 2.20 -8.85 28.34
N ASP A 11 3.13 -9.81 28.32
CA ASP A 11 4.55 -9.51 28.31
C ASP A 11 4.99 -8.75 27.05
N LYS A 12 4.49 -9.17 25.88
CA LYS A 12 4.72 -8.47 24.62
C LYS A 12 4.18 -7.04 24.66
N ALA A 13 2.96 -6.85 25.14
CA ALA A 13 2.37 -5.51 25.25
C ALA A 13 3.19 -4.59 26.15
N ARG A 14 3.71 -5.11 27.27
CA ARG A 14 4.63 -4.37 28.15
C ARG A 14 5.93 -3.98 27.45
N ARG A 15 6.54 -4.91 26.71
CA ARG A 15 7.77 -4.64 25.94
C ARG A 15 7.54 -3.60 24.84
N ASP A 16 6.43 -3.70 24.11
CA ASP A 16 6.06 -2.75 23.07
C ASP A 16 5.87 -1.34 23.67
N ALA A 17 5.21 -1.23 24.83
CA ALA A 17 5.04 0.04 25.53
C ALA A 17 6.38 0.60 26.06
N ALA A 18 7.23 -0.23 26.66
CA ALA A 18 8.55 0.18 27.13
C ALA A 18 9.49 0.62 25.99
N ALA A 19 9.31 0.07 24.79
CA ALA A 19 10.03 0.48 23.59
C ALA A 19 9.44 1.75 22.92
N GLY A 20 8.42 2.37 23.52
CA GLY A 20 7.76 3.56 22.97
C GLY A 20 6.97 3.30 21.69
N ARG A 21 6.65 2.03 21.37
CA ARG A 21 5.94 1.67 20.14
C ARG A 21 4.44 1.93 20.30
N ASP A 22 3.91 2.85 19.50
CA ASP A 22 2.46 3.01 19.36
C ASP A 22 1.88 1.94 18.41
N VAL A 23 1.53 0.79 18.99
CA VAL A 23 0.93 -0.33 18.27
C VAL A 23 -0.45 0.02 17.71
N LYS A 24 -1.18 0.96 18.32
CA LYS A 24 -2.51 1.36 17.84
C LYS A 24 -2.38 2.20 16.58
N LEU A 25 -1.48 3.17 16.58
CA LEU A 25 -1.16 3.96 15.39
C LEU A 25 -0.66 3.07 14.25
N ALA A 26 0.29 2.17 14.54
CA ALA A 26 0.80 1.23 13.53
C ALA A 26 -0.31 0.36 12.91
N ARG A 27 -1.29 -0.10 13.72
CA ARG A 27 -2.44 -0.86 13.23
C ARG A 27 -3.36 -0.01 12.35
N LYS A 28 -3.63 1.23 12.76
CA LYS A 28 -4.44 2.18 11.97
C LYS A 28 -3.78 2.47 10.63
N ASP A 29 -2.48 2.69 10.60
CA ASP A 29 -1.74 2.98 9.38
C ASP A 29 -1.71 1.77 8.44
N ALA A 30 -1.50 0.58 8.98
CA ALA A 30 -1.59 -0.66 8.20
C ALA A 30 -2.98 -0.83 7.58
N HIS A 31 -4.05 -0.60 8.36
CA HIS A 31 -5.42 -0.64 7.85
C HIS A 31 -5.64 0.36 6.71
N ASN A 32 -5.22 1.62 6.90
CA ASN A 32 -5.37 2.67 5.89
C ASN A 32 -4.64 2.34 4.58
N ARG A 33 -3.42 1.79 4.66
CA ARG A 33 -2.66 1.36 3.49
C ARG A 33 -3.40 0.25 2.73
N THR A 34 -3.91 -0.75 3.44
CA THR A 34 -4.71 -1.82 2.82
C THR A 34 -5.97 -1.27 2.16
N GLN A 35 -6.70 -0.36 2.82
CA GLN A 35 -7.89 0.26 2.23
C GLN A 35 -7.54 1.02 0.94
N ALA A 36 -6.44 1.78 0.92
CA ALA A 36 -6.00 2.48 -0.28
C ALA A 36 -5.69 1.51 -1.45
N SER A 37 -5.00 0.39 -1.18
CA SER A 37 -4.75 -0.64 -2.20
C SER A 37 -6.04 -1.27 -2.73
N VAL A 38 -6.98 -1.60 -1.84
CA VAL A 38 -8.29 -2.18 -2.23
C VAL A 38 -9.10 -1.19 -3.07
N LEU A 39 -9.10 0.08 -2.69
CA LEU A 39 -9.79 1.13 -3.46
C LEU A 39 -9.18 1.29 -4.85
N GLY A 40 -7.85 1.34 -4.97
CA GLY A 40 -7.16 1.41 -6.27
C GLY A 40 -7.49 0.21 -7.16
N PHE A 41 -7.49 -1.00 -6.60
CA PHE A 41 -7.86 -2.23 -7.31
C PHE A 41 -9.32 -2.22 -7.78
N ARG A 42 -10.26 -1.83 -6.92
CA ARG A 42 -11.68 -1.72 -7.28
C ARG A 42 -11.92 -0.67 -8.36
N LEU A 43 -11.21 0.44 -8.30
CA LEU A 43 -11.27 1.47 -9.33
C LEU A 43 -10.75 0.97 -10.67
N ALA A 44 -9.63 0.24 -10.69
CA ALA A 44 -9.11 -0.40 -11.90
C ALA A 44 -10.11 -1.40 -12.50
N GLN A 45 -10.75 -2.24 -11.68
CA GLN A 45 -11.81 -3.13 -12.15
C GLN A 45 -13.00 -2.38 -12.75
N SER A 46 -13.45 -1.30 -12.11
CA SER A 46 -14.57 -0.49 -12.60
C SER A 46 -14.26 0.10 -13.97
N ARG A 47 -13.05 0.62 -14.17
CA ARG A 47 -12.58 1.13 -15.48
C ARG A 47 -12.54 0.03 -16.54
N GLY A 48 -11.98 -1.14 -16.19
CA GLY A 48 -11.93 -2.28 -17.11
C GLY A 48 -13.31 -2.73 -17.58
N ARG A 49 -14.32 -2.74 -16.69
CA ARG A 49 -15.71 -3.04 -17.05
C ARG A 49 -16.33 -2.01 -18.00
N GLN A 50 -15.88 -0.76 -17.94
CA GLN A 50 -16.38 0.33 -18.78
C GLN A 50 -15.53 0.53 -20.05
N GLY A 51 -14.46 -0.25 -20.24
CA GLY A 51 -13.53 -0.07 -21.36
C GLY A 51 -12.73 1.23 -21.30
N LEU A 52 -12.68 1.91 -20.15
CA LEU A 52 -12.02 3.20 -20.01
C LEU A 52 -10.52 3.03 -19.73
N SER A 53 -9.69 3.75 -20.49
CA SER A 53 -8.27 3.88 -20.19
C SER A 53 -8.04 4.75 -18.95
N GLN A 54 -6.85 4.63 -18.34
CA GLN A 54 -6.47 5.40 -17.16
C GLN A 54 -6.51 6.92 -17.41
N SER A 55 -6.20 7.37 -18.63
CA SER A 55 -6.26 8.77 -19.06
C SER A 55 -7.68 9.29 -19.17
N GLU A 56 -8.62 8.46 -19.63
CA GLU A 56 -10.03 8.83 -19.81
C GLU A 56 -10.79 8.88 -18.48
N ALA A 57 -10.40 8.06 -17.52
CA ALA A 57 -11.00 8.02 -16.19
C ALA A 57 -10.39 9.03 -15.19
N ARG A 58 -9.47 9.90 -15.64
CA ARG A 58 -8.85 10.90 -14.76
C ARG A 58 -9.86 12.02 -14.46
N PRO A 59 -10.17 12.30 -13.19
CA PRO A 59 -11.11 13.38 -12.87
C PRO A 59 -10.51 14.73 -13.25
N ALA A 60 -11.35 15.66 -13.73
CA ALA A 60 -10.92 16.96 -14.24
C ALA A 60 -10.07 17.78 -13.24
N TRP A 61 -10.30 17.62 -11.93
CA TRP A 61 -9.51 18.27 -10.88
C TRP A 61 -8.09 17.71 -10.73
N ALA A 62 -7.84 16.47 -11.16
CA ALA A 62 -6.51 15.85 -11.12
C ALA A 62 -5.56 16.39 -12.22
N SER A 63 -6.09 17.13 -13.19
CA SER A 63 -5.29 17.85 -14.21
C SER A 63 -4.74 19.19 -13.72
N ALA A 64 -5.26 19.72 -12.62
CA ALA A 64 -5.06 21.13 -12.23
C ALA A 64 -3.97 21.35 -11.16
N GLY A 65 -3.19 20.32 -10.80
CA GLY A 65 -2.14 20.43 -9.79
C GLY A 65 -0.72 20.36 -10.38
N PRO A 66 0.20 21.28 -10.03
CA PRO A 66 1.62 21.14 -10.36
C PRO A 66 2.23 20.03 -9.49
N GLY A 67 2.44 18.84 -10.05
CA GLY A 67 3.14 17.75 -9.34
C GLY A 67 2.86 16.31 -9.80
N SER A 68 1.94 16.07 -10.73
CA SER A 68 1.52 14.70 -11.11
C SER A 68 2.49 13.92 -12.04
N ALA A 69 3.75 14.34 -12.22
CA ALA A 69 4.71 13.65 -13.09
C ALA A 69 5.67 12.69 -12.36
N GLY A 70 5.68 12.64 -11.02
CA GLY A 70 6.77 12.00 -10.27
C GLY A 70 6.58 10.56 -9.80
N SER A 71 5.37 10.12 -9.46
CA SER A 71 5.25 9.00 -8.51
C SER A 71 4.94 7.62 -9.11
N ASN A 72 4.41 7.55 -10.34
CA ASN A 72 4.09 6.26 -10.98
C ASN A 72 5.12 5.80 -12.03
N ALA A 73 6.07 6.65 -12.43
CA ALA A 73 7.12 6.27 -13.39
C ALA A 73 8.26 5.45 -12.75
N ALA A 74 8.43 5.54 -11.42
CA ALA A 74 9.51 4.84 -10.70
C ALA A 74 9.23 3.35 -10.44
N MET A 75 8.02 2.86 -10.69
CA MET A 75 7.62 1.49 -10.37
C MET A 75 7.45 0.59 -11.61
N SER A 76 7.76 1.09 -12.81
CA SER A 76 7.54 0.36 -14.07
C SER A 76 8.80 0.11 -14.92
N THR A 77 9.98 0.52 -14.49
CA THR A 77 11.23 0.38 -15.28
C THR A 77 12.27 -0.57 -14.69
N SER A 78 12.03 -1.20 -13.53
CA SER A 78 13.02 -2.12 -12.93
C SER A 78 12.83 -3.61 -13.24
N GLU A 79 11.86 -4.02 -14.07
CA GLU A 79 11.53 -5.44 -14.24
C GLU A 79 11.51 -5.98 -15.68
N ILE A 80 11.82 -5.17 -16.71
CA ILE A 80 11.77 -5.63 -18.11
C ILE A 80 13.17 -5.84 -18.74
N ASP A 81 14.27 -5.44 -18.08
CA ASP A 81 15.59 -5.41 -18.73
C ASP A 81 16.58 -6.53 -18.31
N ARG A 82 16.10 -7.64 -17.71
CA ARG A 82 16.98 -8.79 -17.33
C ARG A 82 16.81 -10.07 -18.15
N THR A 83 15.98 -10.09 -19.18
CA THR A 83 15.74 -11.33 -19.96
C THR A 83 16.26 -11.32 -21.40
N THR A 84 17.01 -10.30 -21.82
CA THR A 84 17.46 -10.19 -23.23
C THR A 84 18.95 -9.90 -23.43
N ALA A 85 19.81 -10.32 -22.49
CA ALA A 85 21.25 -10.28 -22.72
C ALA A 85 21.98 -11.34 -21.89
N THR A 86 22.07 -12.57 -22.41
CA THR A 86 23.32 -13.35 -22.53
C THR A 86 22.96 -14.56 -23.39
N ALA A 87 23.17 -14.41 -24.70
CA ALA A 87 23.57 -15.52 -25.57
C ALA A 87 25.09 -15.67 -25.47
#